data_AF-A0A1G7QVN3-F1
#
_entry.id   AF-A0A1G7QVN3-F1
#
_cell.length_a   1.000
_cell.length_b   1.000
_cell.length_c   1.000
_cell.angle_alpha   90.00
_cell.angle_beta   90.00
_cell.angle_gamma   90.00
#
_symmetry.space_group_name_H-M   'P 1'
#
loop_
_entity.id
_entity.type
_entity.pdbx_description
1 polymer ?
#
loop_
_entity_poly.entity_id
_entity_poly.type
_entity_poly.pdbx_seq_one_letter_code
_entity_poly.pdbx_strand_id
1 'polypeptide(L)'
;MITLSSADINMWIAGLLWPLTRILALITAAPILGNKAVPARIKVALGVAIAVIVAPAVPAWPAVDPMSYAGLLIVMQEMLIGLAMGFSIRVIFAAVEMAGEISSLTMGLGFATFFDPNTQGRSSAISQFLSLVATMAFLAVNGHLVLLSALVESFTTLPVSSIPVYSGGFKQMADWGGIVFSVGVQLSLPIVAALLITNVALGILTRAAPQLNLFGIGFPITLGVGLLVVAVTLPYLGMPIQNLFLDGIERARLMPRTWSQRPEVSKPASMPVRPPELQPLAQ
;
A
#
# COMPACT_ATOMS: atom_id res chain seq x y z
N MET A 1 -17.66 -31.87 -36.08
CA MET A 1 -16.26 -31.37 -36.19
C MET A 1 -16.23 -30.04 -35.47
N ILE A 2 -15.45 -29.89 -34.39
CA ILE A 2 -15.34 -28.60 -33.68
C ILE A 2 -14.50 -27.68 -34.58
N THR A 3 -15.13 -26.69 -35.20
CA THR A 3 -14.42 -25.66 -35.96
C THR A 3 -13.94 -24.60 -34.98
N LEU A 4 -12.68 -24.68 -34.55
CA LEU A 4 -12.05 -23.65 -33.72
C LEU A 4 -11.76 -22.43 -34.60
N SER A 5 -12.46 -21.32 -34.38
CA SER A 5 -12.13 -20.06 -35.03
C SER A 5 -11.01 -19.35 -34.28
N SER A 6 -10.25 -18.49 -34.98
CA SER A 6 -9.27 -17.61 -34.32
C SER A 6 -9.91 -16.69 -33.28
N ALA A 7 -11.19 -16.33 -33.46
CA ALA A 7 -11.95 -15.53 -32.51
C ALA A 7 -12.21 -16.28 -31.18
N ASP A 8 -12.50 -17.58 -31.24
CA ASP A 8 -12.74 -18.40 -30.05
C ASP A 8 -11.47 -18.53 -29.20
N ILE A 9 -10.33 -18.74 -29.87
CA ILE A 9 -9.01 -18.82 -29.22
C ILE A 9 -8.68 -17.48 -28.55
N ASN A 10 -8.89 -16.37 -29.26
CA ASN A 10 -8.65 -15.03 -28.72
C ASN A 10 -9.54 -14.74 -27.51
N MET A 11 -10.80 -15.17 -27.52
CA MET A 11 -11.71 -15.03 -26.37
C MET A 11 -11.22 -15.80 -25.14
N TRP A 12 -10.73 -17.03 -25.31
CA TRP A 12 -10.18 -17.82 -24.20
C TRP A 12 -8.90 -17.22 -23.64
N ILE A 13 -7.99 -16.77 -24.53
CA ILE A 13 -6.76 -16.09 -24.12
C ILE A 13 -7.09 -14.81 -23.36
N ALA A 14 -7.96 -13.96 -23.93
CA ALA A 14 -8.39 -12.71 -23.32
C ALA A 14 -9.04 -12.94 -21.94
N GLY A 15 -9.93 -13.92 -21.83
CA GLY A 15 -10.62 -14.26 -20.59
C GLY A 15 -9.69 -14.66 -19.45
N LEU A 16 -8.52 -15.25 -19.75
CA LEU A 16 -7.48 -15.52 -18.75
C LEU A 16 -6.53 -14.34 -18.57
N LEU A 17 -6.14 -13.68 -19.66
CA LEU A 17 -5.07 -12.67 -19.67
C LEU A 17 -5.44 -11.43 -18.84
N TRP A 18 -6.65 -10.89 -18.99
CA TRP A 18 -7.03 -9.66 -18.28
C TRP A 18 -7.04 -9.85 -16.77
N PRO A 19 -7.76 -10.86 -16.22
CA PRO A 19 -7.76 -11.08 -14.78
C PRO A 19 -6.37 -11.46 -14.26
N LEU A 20 -5.64 -12.30 -15.00
CA LEU A 20 -4.28 -12.71 -14.63
C LEU A 20 -3.34 -11.52 -14.48
N THR A 21 -3.43 -10.53 -15.38
CA THR A 21 -2.57 -9.35 -15.34
C THR A 21 -2.81 -8.55 -14.05
N ARG A 22 -4.08 -8.25 -13.71
CA ARG A 22 -4.44 -7.54 -12.47
C ARG A 22 -4.04 -8.32 -11.22
N ILE A 23 -4.25 -9.64 -11.23
CA ILE A 23 -3.90 -10.53 -10.11
C ILE A 23 -2.39 -10.57 -9.89
N LEU A 24 -1.59 -10.77 -10.94
CA LEU A 24 -0.13 -10.82 -10.83
C LEU A 24 0.46 -9.47 -10.41
N ALA A 25 -0.09 -8.37 -10.93
CA ALA A 25 0.28 -7.03 -10.50
C ALA A 25 0.04 -6.82 -8.99
N LEU A 26 -1.11 -7.27 -8.47
CA LEU A 26 -1.37 -7.21 -7.02
C LEU A 26 -0.42 -8.12 -6.24
N ILE A 27 -0.24 -9.39 -6.66
CA ILE A 27 0.63 -10.36 -5.99
C ILE A 27 2.05 -9.82 -5.90
N THR A 28 2.57 -9.21 -6.97
CA THR A 28 3.93 -8.68 -7.01
C THR A 28 4.12 -7.42 -6.17
N ALA A 29 3.11 -6.55 -6.08
CA ALA A 29 3.18 -5.33 -5.27
C ALA A 29 2.90 -5.55 -3.78
N ALA A 30 2.09 -6.56 -3.42
CA ALA A 30 1.73 -6.83 -2.03
C ALA A 30 2.94 -7.39 -1.23
N PRO A 31 3.25 -6.85 -0.04
CA PRO A 31 4.50 -7.16 0.68
C PRO A 31 4.71 -8.65 1.04
N ILE A 32 3.64 -9.40 1.31
CA ILE A 32 3.73 -10.83 1.67
C ILE A 32 3.75 -11.72 0.43
N LEU A 33 2.81 -11.50 -0.48
CA LEU A 33 2.65 -12.32 -1.69
C LEU A 33 3.79 -12.05 -2.70
N GLY A 34 4.33 -10.83 -2.70
CA GLY A 34 5.37 -10.36 -3.60
C GLY A 34 6.78 -10.59 -3.10
N ASN A 35 6.95 -11.15 -1.89
CA ASN A 35 8.23 -11.32 -1.21
C ASN A 35 9.28 -11.96 -2.14
N LYS A 36 10.50 -11.41 -2.11
CA LYS A 36 11.65 -11.89 -2.91
C LYS A 36 12.09 -13.30 -2.54
N ALA A 37 11.78 -13.75 -1.32
CA ALA A 37 12.03 -15.12 -0.88
C ALA A 37 11.19 -16.15 -1.65
N VAL A 38 10.04 -15.76 -2.21
CA VAL A 38 9.18 -16.65 -2.99
C VAL A 38 9.62 -16.63 -4.47
N PRO A 39 9.99 -17.78 -5.06
CA PRO A 39 10.36 -17.86 -6.48
C PRO A 39 9.26 -17.33 -7.40
N ALA A 40 9.65 -16.62 -8.47
CA ALA A 40 8.72 -16.03 -9.43
C ALA A 40 7.75 -17.07 -10.02
N ARG A 41 8.22 -18.31 -10.25
CA ARG A 41 7.41 -19.43 -10.77
C ARG A 41 6.22 -19.75 -9.86
N ILE A 42 6.40 -19.72 -8.54
CA ILE A 42 5.33 -19.99 -7.56
C ILE A 42 4.30 -18.85 -7.59
N LYS A 43 4.77 -17.60 -7.68
CA LYS A 43 3.91 -16.42 -7.77
C LYS A 43 3.05 -16.45 -9.04
N VAL A 44 3.64 -16.84 -10.17
CA VAL A 44 2.91 -17.02 -11.43
C VAL A 44 1.90 -18.16 -11.32
N ALA A 45 2.28 -19.32 -10.80
CA ALA A 45 1.37 -20.46 -10.62
C ALA A 45 0.17 -20.11 -9.73
N LEU A 46 0.39 -19.39 -8.63
CA LEU A 46 -0.66 -18.89 -7.76
C LEU A 46 -1.58 -17.90 -8.50
N GLY A 47 -1.01 -16.97 -9.25
CA GLY A 47 -1.78 -16.01 -10.04
C GLY A 47 -2.67 -16.69 -11.09
N VAL A 48 -2.16 -17.70 -11.79
CA VAL A 48 -2.93 -18.50 -12.74
C VAL A 48 -4.04 -19.27 -12.04
N ALA A 49 -3.77 -19.91 -10.89
CA ALA A 49 -4.79 -20.63 -10.13
C ALA A 49 -5.93 -19.71 -9.70
N ILE A 50 -5.61 -18.51 -9.17
CA ILE A 50 -6.61 -17.52 -8.78
C ILE A 50 -7.36 -17.01 -10.02
N ALA A 51 -6.67 -16.73 -11.11
CA ALA A 51 -7.30 -16.23 -12.34
C ALA A 51 -8.32 -17.22 -12.90
N VAL A 52 -8.02 -18.52 -12.92
CA VAL A 52 -8.95 -19.56 -13.37
C VAL A 52 -10.19 -19.64 -12.47
N ILE A 53 -10.03 -19.47 -11.15
CA ILE A 53 -11.15 -19.48 -10.20
C ILE A 53 -12.02 -18.22 -10.35
N VAL A 54 -11.40 -17.07 -10.58
CA VAL A 54 -12.10 -15.77 -10.66
C VAL A 54 -12.70 -15.51 -12.04
N ALA A 55 -12.13 -16.05 -13.11
CA ALA A 55 -12.58 -15.87 -14.49
C ALA A 55 -14.11 -16.00 -14.70
N PRO A 56 -14.82 -17.02 -14.18
CA PRO A 56 -16.28 -17.13 -14.36
C PRO A 56 -17.09 -16.06 -13.60
N ALA A 57 -16.50 -15.39 -12.61
CA ALA A 57 -17.14 -14.32 -11.84
C ALA A 57 -16.88 -12.92 -12.43
N VAL A 58 -15.97 -12.78 -13.42
CA VAL A 58 -15.67 -11.51 -14.06
C VAL A 58 -16.79 -11.15 -15.06
N PRO A 59 -17.35 -9.92 -15.03
CA PRO A 59 -18.32 -9.46 -16.02
C PRO A 59 -17.79 -9.56 -17.45
N ALA A 60 -18.71 -9.58 -18.43
CA ALA A 60 -18.36 -9.69 -19.84
C ALA A 60 -17.26 -8.68 -20.25
N TRP A 61 -16.16 -9.19 -20.79
CA TRP A 61 -15.02 -8.39 -21.24
C TRP A 61 -15.18 -7.97 -22.71
N PRO A 62 -14.51 -6.88 -23.13
CA PRO A 62 -14.53 -6.44 -24.51
C PRO A 62 -13.99 -7.54 -25.43
N ALA A 63 -14.63 -7.76 -26.58
CA ALA A 63 -14.11 -8.60 -27.66
C ALA A 63 -12.98 -7.85 -28.40
N VAL A 64 -11.90 -7.54 -27.69
CA VAL A 64 -10.71 -6.85 -28.18
C VAL A 64 -9.59 -7.86 -28.30
N ASP A 65 -8.92 -7.89 -29.45
CA ASP A 65 -7.74 -8.72 -29.65
C ASP A 65 -6.64 -8.29 -28.66
N PRO A 66 -6.15 -9.20 -27.80
CA PRO A 66 -5.06 -8.90 -26.86
C PRO A 66 -3.79 -8.35 -27.48
N MET A 67 -3.51 -8.72 -28.74
CA MET A 67 -2.32 -8.30 -29.48
C MET A 67 -2.51 -6.96 -30.19
N SER A 68 -3.73 -6.41 -30.20
CA SER A 68 -3.99 -5.08 -30.76
C SER A 68 -3.47 -3.97 -29.86
N TYR A 69 -3.31 -2.76 -30.43
CA TYR A 69 -2.96 -1.56 -29.66
C TYR A 69 -3.94 -1.32 -28.49
N ALA A 70 -5.25 -1.53 -28.72
CA ALA A 70 -6.25 -1.42 -27.68
C ALA A 70 -6.10 -2.51 -26.59
N GLY A 71 -5.75 -3.74 -26.99
CA GLY A 71 -5.47 -4.83 -26.05
C GLY A 71 -4.27 -4.54 -25.14
N LEU A 72 -3.18 -4.01 -25.69
CA LEU A 72 -2.01 -3.60 -24.92
C LEU A 72 -2.33 -2.49 -23.90
N LEU A 73 -3.17 -1.53 -24.25
CA LEU A 73 -3.64 -0.50 -23.32
C LEU A 73 -4.45 -1.09 -22.16
N ILE A 74 -5.29 -2.10 -22.44
CA ILE A 74 -6.02 -2.84 -21.41
C ILE A 74 -5.03 -3.56 -20.48
N VAL A 75 -4.02 -4.27 -21.00
CA VAL A 75 -2.98 -4.92 -20.16
C VAL A 75 -2.35 -3.90 -19.20
N MET A 76 -1.94 -2.74 -19.73
CA MET A 76 -1.30 -1.69 -18.94
C MET A 76 -2.24 -1.14 -17.85
N GLN A 77 -3.51 -0.95 -18.17
CA GLN A 77 -4.53 -0.52 -17.21
C GLN A 77 -4.74 -1.56 -16.10
N GLU A 78 -4.94 -2.82 -16.45
CA GLU A 78 -5.11 -3.94 -15.51
C GLU A 78 -3.89 -4.09 -14.58
N MET A 79 -2.69 -3.92 -15.14
CA MET A 79 -1.45 -3.91 -14.38
C MET A 79 -1.42 -2.73 -13.39
N LEU A 80 -1.76 -1.51 -13.81
CA LEU A 80 -1.77 -0.34 -12.94
C LEU A 80 -2.78 -0.48 -11.79
N ILE A 81 -3.96 -1.04 -12.05
CA ILE A 81 -4.98 -1.29 -11.03
C ILE A 81 -4.46 -2.27 -9.98
N GLY A 82 -3.92 -3.41 -10.42
CA GLY A 82 -3.35 -4.41 -9.49
C GLY A 82 -2.19 -3.85 -8.67
N LEU A 83 -1.29 -3.09 -9.31
CA LEU A 83 -0.18 -2.41 -8.63
C LEU A 83 -0.70 -1.40 -7.59
N ALA A 84 -1.73 -0.61 -7.91
CA ALA A 84 -2.31 0.37 -7.00
C ALA A 84 -2.92 -0.30 -5.74
N MET A 85 -3.62 -1.42 -5.94
CA MET A 85 -4.17 -2.20 -4.83
C MET A 85 -3.07 -2.77 -3.92
N GLY A 86 -2.04 -3.40 -4.50
CA GLY A 86 -0.92 -3.93 -3.73
C GLY A 86 -0.10 -2.83 -3.04
N PHE A 87 0.09 -1.69 -3.70
CA PHE A 87 0.78 -0.53 -3.16
C PHE A 87 0.09 0.06 -1.93
N SER A 88 -1.25 0.05 -1.91
CA SER A 88 -2.03 0.55 -0.76
C SER A 88 -1.64 -0.16 0.54
N ILE A 89 -1.41 -1.48 0.49
CA ILE A 89 -0.92 -2.28 1.62
C ILE A 89 0.59 -2.10 1.83
N ARG A 90 1.38 -2.00 0.75
CA ARG A 90 2.83 -1.74 0.85
C ARG A 90 3.13 -0.48 1.64
N VAL A 91 2.32 0.57 1.52
CA VAL A 91 2.44 1.81 2.30
C VAL A 91 2.29 1.56 3.80
N ILE A 92 1.37 0.71 4.23
CA ILE A 92 1.21 0.36 5.65
C ILE A 92 2.44 -0.37 6.18
N PHE A 93 2.97 -1.33 5.44
CA PHE A 93 4.22 -2.02 5.82
C PHE A 93 5.41 -1.06 5.82
N ALA A 94 5.50 -0.14 4.86
CA ALA A 94 6.54 0.88 4.83
C ALA A 94 6.45 1.83 6.05
N ALA A 95 5.24 2.13 6.54
CA ALA A 95 5.07 2.91 7.77
C ALA A 95 5.63 2.17 9.00
N VAL A 96 5.39 0.86 9.11
CA VAL A 96 5.94 0.03 10.19
C VAL A 96 7.47 -0.09 10.08
N GLU A 97 7.99 -0.31 8.87
CA GLU A 97 9.44 -0.31 8.58
C GLU A 97 10.06 1.03 9.02
N MET A 98 9.43 2.16 8.66
CA MET A 98 9.87 3.50 9.07
C MET A 98 9.85 3.69 10.60
N ALA A 99 8.81 3.23 11.29
CA ALA A 99 8.74 3.31 12.75
C ALA A 99 9.90 2.57 13.43
N GLY A 100 10.25 1.41 12.89
CA GLY A 100 11.38 0.62 13.37
C GLY A 100 12.73 1.26 13.06
N GLU A 101 12.89 1.91 11.90
CA GLU A 101 14.10 2.66 11.59
C GLU A 101 14.28 3.88 12.49
N ILE A 102 13.22 4.67 12.73
CA ILE A 102 13.27 5.81 13.67
C ILE A 102 13.65 5.33 15.08
N SER A 103 13.06 4.21 15.51
CA SER A 103 13.33 3.61 16.82
C SER A 103 14.77 3.09 16.91
N SER A 104 15.28 2.44 15.87
CA SER A 104 16.67 1.98 15.78
C SER A 104 17.68 3.15 15.85
N LEU A 105 17.42 4.21 15.09
CA LEU A 105 18.26 5.40 15.08
C LEU A 105 18.31 6.07 16.45
N THR A 106 17.18 6.18 17.14
CA THR A 106 17.12 6.79 18.48
C THR A 106 17.77 5.94 19.57
N MET A 107 17.82 4.60 19.41
CA MET A 107 18.57 3.70 20.30
C MET A 107 20.09 3.79 20.14
N GLY A 108 20.56 4.42 19.06
CA GLY A 108 21.98 4.51 18.69
C GLY A 108 22.45 3.39 17.77
N LEU A 109 21.60 2.45 17.37
CA LEU A 109 21.97 1.34 16.48
C LEU A 109 22.42 1.81 15.08
N GLY A 110 22.08 3.05 14.70
CA GLY A 110 22.57 3.70 13.48
C GLY A 110 24.09 3.91 13.41
N PHE A 111 24.82 3.82 14.54
CA PHE A 111 26.29 3.84 14.49
C PHE A 111 26.87 2.64 13.73
N ALA A 112 26.22 1.47 13.80
CA ALA A 112 26.67 0.27 13.09
C ALA A 112 26.72 0.48 11.56
N THR A 113 25.78 1.25 11.00
CA THR A 113 25.76 1.57 9.56
C THR A 113 26.86 2.54 9.11
N PHE A 114 27.46 3.32 10.02
CA PHE A 114 28.60 4.18 9.68
C PHE A 114 29.92 3.40 9.56
N PHE A 115 30.06 2.29 10.29
CA PHE A 115 31.29 1.50 10.31
C PHE A 115 31.37 0.44 9.20
N ASP A 116 30.24 0.05 8.61
CA ASP A 116 30.21 -0.84 7.45
C ASP A 116 29.27 -0.33 6.34
N PRO A 117 29.75 0.55 5.46
CA PRO A 117 28.99 1.00 4.28
C PRO A 117 28.73 -0.11 3.26
N ASN A 118 29.45 -1.25 3.32
CA ASN A 118 29.22 -2.39 2.44
C ASN A 118 27.98 -3.21 2.83
N THR A 119 27.37 -2.95 3.99
CA THR A 119 26.07 -3.55 4.36
C THR A 119 24.90 -3.06 3.50
N GLN A 120 25.11 -2.14 2.54
CA GLN A 120 24.11 -1.69 1.55
C GLN A 120 22.75 -1.30 2.17
N GLY A 121 22.74 -0.63 3.32
CA GLY A 121 21.49 -0.19 3.94
C GLY A 121 20.57 -1.34 4.33
N ARG A 122 21.13 -2.46 4.82
CA ARG A 122 20.35 -3.50 5.49
C ARG A 122 19.44 -2.85 6.53
N SER A 123 18.13 -3.11 6.42
CA SER A 123 17.12 -2.66 7.38
C SER A 123 17.58 -2.97 8.79
N SER A 124 17.36 -2.04 9.73
CA SER A 124 17.77 -2.27 11.12
C SER A 124 17.08 -3.49 11.71
N ALA A 125 17.73 -4.11 12.71
CA ALA A 125 17.17 -5.28 13.39
C ALA A 125 15.78 -5.00 13.97
N ILE A 126 15.56 -3.77 14.48
CA ILE A 126 14.26 -3.33 15.00
C ILE A 126 13.23 -3.17 13.88
N SER A 127 13.59 -2.55 12.76
CA SER A 127 12.73 -2.45 11.57
C SER A 127 12.31 -3.83 11.05
N GLN A 128 13.26 -4.75 10.93
CA GLN A 128 12.98 -6.11 10.49
C GLN A 128 12.12 -6.88 11.49
N PHE A 129 12.35 -6.71 12.79
CA PHE A 129 11.52 -7.30 13.85
C PHE A 129 10.08 -6.79 13.78
N LEU A 130 9.86 -5.48 13.70
CA LEU A 130 8.51 -4.91 13.59
C LEU A 130 7.81 -5.31 12.28
N SER A 131 8.55 -5.40 11.17
CA SER A 131 8.01 -5.88 9.89
C SER A 131 7.57 -7.34 9.96
N LEU A 132 8.31 -8.20 10.68
CA LEU A 132 7.90 -9.57 10.96
C LEU A 132 6.63 -9.62 11.83
N VAL A 133 6.55 -8.81 12.89
CA VAL A 133 5.36 -8.71 13.74
C VAL A 133 4.15 -8.25 12.93
N ALA A 134 4.30 -7.23 12.08
CA ALA A 134 3.25 -6.76 11.18
C ALA A 134 2.82 -7.84 10.18
N THR A 135 3.78 -8.61 9.65
CA THR A 135 3.49 -9.74 8.77
C THR A 135 2.64 -10.80 9.49
N MET A 136 3.04 -11.19 10.70
CA MET A 136 2.29 -12.16 11.49
C MET A 136 0.90 -11.65 11.85
N ALA A 137 0.79 -10.37 12.25
CA ALA A 137 -0.49 -9.74 12.54
C ALA A 137 -1.41 -9.71 11.31
N PHE A 138 -0.89 -9.37 10.12
CA PHE A 138 -1.65 -9.36 8.88
C PHE A 138 -2.17 -10.75 8.50
N LEU A 139 -1.36 -11.79 8.72
CA LEU A 139 -1.79 -13.17 8.50
C LEU A 139 -2.83 -13.62 9.54
N ALA A 140 -2.63 -13.27 10.82
CA ALA A 140 -3.53 -13.64 11.91
C ALA A 140 -4.94 -13.06 11.74
N VAL A 141 -5.06 -11.83 11.21
CA VAL A 141 -6.37 -11.21 10.92
C VAL A 141 -6.94 -11.57 9.54
N ASN A 142 -6.31 -12.52 8.83
CA ASN A 142 -6.68 -12.92 7.47
C ASN A 142 -6.65 -11.75 6.45
N GLY A 143 -5.80 -10.74 6.66
CA GLY A 143 -5.74 -9.56 5.78
C GLY A 143 -5.48 -9.90 4.31
N HIS A 144 -4.72 -10.98 4.06
CA HIS A 144 -4.47 -11.49 2.71
C HIS A 144 -5.74 -12.00 2.02
N LEU A 145 -6.66 -12.65 2.74
CA LEU A 145 -7.94 -13.11 2.18
C LEU A 145 -8.89 -11.94 1.91
N VAL A 146 -8.93 -10.95 2.81
CA VAL A 146 -9.75 -9.74 2.61
C VAL A 146 -9.22 -8.92 1.43
N LEU A 147 -7.91 -8.85 1.22
CA LEU A 147 -7.30 -8.23 0.05
C LEU A 147 -7.67 -8.97 -1.26
N LEU A 148 -7.71 -10.30 -1.24
CA LEU A 148 -8.19 -11.08 -2.39
C LEU A 148 -9.68 -10.87 -2.64
N SER A 149 -10.50 -10.73 -1.60
CA SER A 149 -11.91 -10.34 -1.73
C SER A 149 -12.05 -8.97 -2.38
N ALA A 150 -11.23 -7.98 -1.97
CA ALA A 150 -11.19 -6.66 -2.61
C ALA A 150 -10.80 -6.75 -4.10
N LEU A 151 -9.87 -7.63 -4.44
CA LEU A 151 -9.46 -7.88 -5.83
C LEU A 151 -10.62 -8.43 -6.67
N VAL A 152 -11.37 -9.40 -6.16
CA VAL A 152 -12.54 -9.95 -6.86
C VAL A 152 -13.61 -8.87 -7.06
N GLU A 153 -13.89 -8.07 -6.04
CA GLU A 153 -14.80 -6.91 -6.11
C GLU A 153 -14.31 -5.82 -7.08
N SER A 154 -13.00 -5.71 -7.31
CA SER A 154 -12.45 -4.75 -8.27
C SER A 154 -12.93 -5.02 -9.70
N PHE A 155 -13.21 -6.28 -10.07
CA PHE A 155 -13.66 -6.65 -11.42
C PHE A 155 -15.10 -6.23 -11.71
N THR A 156 -15.92 -6.06 -10.67
CA THR A 156 -17.30 -5.54 -10.82
C THR A 156 -17.35 -4.02 -10.71
N THR A 157 -16.50 -3.43 -9.86
CA THR A 157 -16.48 -1.97 -9.64
C THR A 157 -15.71 -1.21 -10.72
N LEU A 158 -14.63 -1.77 -11.25
CA LEU A 158 -13.90 -1.27 -12.40
C LEU A 158 -13.70 -2.42 -13.41
N PRO A 159 -14.73 -2.68 -14.25
CA PRO A 159 -14.68 -3.77 -15.22
C PRO A 159 -13.59 -3.53 -16.26
N VAL A 160 -13.14 -4.64 -16.86
CA VAL A 160 -12.16 -4.60 -17.95
C VAL A 160 -12.76 -3.79 -19.09
N SER A 161 -12.13 -2.67 -19.43
CA SER A 161 -12.62 -1.78 -20.49
C SER A 161 -11.46 -1.11 -21.20
N SER A 162 -11.70 -0.68 -22.43
CA SER A 162 -10.77 0.12 -23.23
C SER A 162 -10.80 1.61 -22.86
N ILE A 163 -11.63 2.02 -21.89
CA ILE A 163 -11.76 3.40 -21.46
C ILE A 163 -10.60 3.72 -20.51
N PRO A 164 -9.77 4.73 -20.82
CA PRO A 164 -8.64 5.09 -19.96
C PRO A 164 -9.09 5.50 -18.57
N VAL A 165 -8.28 5.10 -17.58
CA VAL A 165 -8.37 5.49 -16.17
C VAL A 165 -8.32 7.02 -16.00
N TYR A 166 -9.13 7.56 -15.09
CA TYR A 166 -9.13 8.97 -14.76
C TYR A 166 -7.88 9.40 -13.95
N SER A 167 -7.29 10.55 -14.29
CA SER A 167 -6.01 11.03 -13.73
C SER A 167 -6.06 11.40 -12.24
N GLY A 168 -7.22 11.75 -11.69
CA GLY A 168 -7.39 12.09 -10.27
C GLY A 168 -7.02 10.94 -9.32
N GLY A 169 -7.07 9.72 -9.83
CA GLY A 169 -6.65 8.51 -9.14
C GLY A 169 -5.19 8.48 -8.70
N PHE A 170 -4.28 8.99 -9.54
CA PHE A 170 -2.84 8.98 -9.25
C PHE A 170 -2.47 9.96 -8.12
N LYS A 171 -3.15 11.11 -8.04
CA LYS A 171 -2.96 12.07 -6.94
C LYS A 171 -3.35 11.45 -5.61
N GLN A 172 -4.51 10.78 -5.55
CA GLN A 172 -4.95 10.07 -4.34
C GLN A 172 -3.97 8.98 -3.87
N MET A 173 -3.27 8.34 -4.81
CA MET A 173 -2.24 7.35 -4.53
C MET A 173 -0.94 7.99 -4.02
N ALA A 174 -0.55 9.12 -4.59
CA ALA A 174 0.59 9.90 -4.09
C ALA A 174 0.34 10.43 -2.67
N ASP A 175 -0.85 10.99 -2.42
CA ASP A 175 -1.25 11.51 -1.11
C ASP A 175 -1.29 10.39 -0.04
N TRP A 176 -1.65 9.17 -0.44
CA TRP A 176 -1.60 7.99 0.45
C TRP A 176 -0.19 7.70 0.97
N GLY A 177 0.85 8.02 0.19
CA GLY A 177 2.24 7.88 0.61
C GLY A 177 2.59 8.72 1.84
N GLY A 178 1.87 9.81 2.11
CA GLY A 178 2.06 10.62 3.33
C GLY A 178 1.81 9.85 4.63
N ILE A 179 1.03 8.77 4.57
CA ILE A 179 0.73 7.91 5.72
C ILE A 179 1.99 7.22 6.26
N VAL A 180 2.97 6.95 5.40
CA VAL A 180 4.25 6.36 5.82
C VAL A 180 4.89 7.20 6.93
N PHE A 181 4.90 8.53 6.75
CA PHE A 181 5.50 9.46 7.70
C PHE A 181 4.65 9.65 8.95
N SER A 182 3.34 9.88 8.80
CA SER A 182 2.47 10.14 9.94
C SER A 182 2.38 8.93 10.86
N VAL A 183 2.09 7.75 10.30
CA VAL A 183 1.98 6.49 11.06
C VAL A 183 3.35 6.01 11.53
N GLY A 184 4.40 6.14 10.70
CA GLY A 184 5.76 5.76 11.10
C GLY A 184 6.23 6.53 12.32
N VAL A 185 6.01 7.85 12.35
CA VAL A 185 6.32 8.67 13.53
C VAL A 185 5.43 8.26 14.70
N GLN A 186 4.11 8.16 14.52
CA GLN A 186 3.16 7.81 15.59
C GLN A 186 3.51 6.48 16.28
N LEU A 187 3.84 5.45 15.51
CA LEU A 187 4.23 4.13 16.05
C LEU A 187 5.57 4.19 16.79
N SER A 188 6.48 5.06 16.38
CA SER A 188 7.79 5.23 17.04
C SER A 188 7.76 6.14 18.28
N LEU A 189 6.71 6.97 18.45
CA LEU A 189 6.60 7.95 19.53
C LEU A 189 6.93 7.45 20.95
N PRO A 190 6.41 6.30 21.43
CA PRO A 190 6.70 5.86 22.80
C PRO A 190 8.20 5.62 23.02
N ILE A 191 8.89 5.07 22.02
CA ILE A 191 10.32 4.78 22.05
C ILE A 191 11.10 6.10 21.96
N VAL A 192 10.76 6.95 21.00
CA VAL A 192 11.40 8.26 20.81
C VAL A 192 11.29 9.12 22.06
N ALA A 193 10.11 9.18 22.69
CA ALA A 193 9.89 9.97 23.90
C ALA A 193 10.72 9.45 25.09
N ALA A 194 10.71 8.14 25.33
CA ALA A 194 11.49 7.53 26.41
C ALA A 194 13.00 7.74 26.21
N LEU A 195 13.48 7.61 24.97
CA LEU A 195 14.90 7.80 24.65
C LEU A 195 15.31 9.27 24.65
N LEU A 196 14.41 10.19 24.29
CA LEU A 196 14.67 11.62 24.44
C LEU A 196 14.89 11.98 25.91
N ILE A 197 14.03 11.50 26.81
CA ILE A 197 14.19 11.68 28.26
C ILE A 197 15.49 11.05 28.75
N THR A 198 15.80 9.84 28.28
CA THR A 198 17.04 9.13 28.61
C THR A 198 18.27 9.90 28.16
N ASN A 199 18.26 10.46 26.94
CA ASN A 199 19.36 11.26 26.41
C ASN A 199 19.56 12.57 27.19
N VAL A 200 18.48 13.23 27.61
CA VAL A 200 18.56 14.41 28.50
C VAL A 200 19.16 14.02 29.86
N ALA A 201 18.73 12.90 30.44
CA ALA A 201 19.28 12.40 31.70
C ALA A 201 20.77 12.07 31.59
N LEU A 202 21.20 11.43 30.50
CA LEU A 202 22.60 11.15 30.21
C LEU A 202 23.41 12.44 30.00
N GLY A 203 22.85 13.46 29.34
CA GLY A 203 23.48 14.77 29.17
C GLY A 203 23.67 15.53 30.48
N ILE A 204 22.74 15.41 31.44
CA ILE A 204 22.90 15.94 32.79
C ILE A 204 24.00 15.17 33.53
N LEU A 205 24.03 13.84 33.40
CA LEU A 205 25.02 12.99 34.04
C LEU A 205 26.44 13.28 33.56
N THR A 206 26.66 13.51 32.26
CA THR A 206 27.99 13.87 31.74
C THR A 206 28.47 15.23 32.23
N ARG A 207 27.56 16.17 32.48
CA ARG A 207 27.91 17.44 33.12
C ARG A 207 28.28 17.26 34.59
N ALA A 208 27.58 16.39 35.31
CA ALA A 208 27.84 16.12 36.72
C ALA A 208 29.10 15.29 36.96
N ALA A 209 29.40 14.34 36.06
CA ALA A 209 30.54 13.43 36.13
C ALA A 209 31.24 13.33 34.76
N PRO A 210 32.04 14.34 34.36
CA PRO A 210 32.68 14.40 33.03
C PRO A 210 33.71 13.29 32.78
N GLN A 211 34.16 12.62 33.84
CA GLN A 211 35.03 11.45 33.78
C GLN A 211 34.33 10.18 33.26
N LEU A 212 33.00 10.16 33.18
CA LEU A 212 32.25 9.05 32.60
C LEU A 212 32.32 9.09 31.07
N ASN A 213 32.83 8.01 30.47
CA ASN A 213 32.79 7.87 29.01
C ASN A 213 31.34 7.64 28.55
N LEU A 214 30.74 8.68 27.96
CA LEU A 214 29.37 8.63 27.46
C LEU A 214 29.17 7.53 26.41
N PHE A 215 30.17 7.23 25.58
CA PHE A 215 30.05 6.13 24.62
C PHE A 215 30.00 4.77 25.30
N GLY A 216 30.73 4.60 26.41
CA GLY A 216 30.76 3.34 27.15
C GLY A 216 29.49 3.07 27.97
N ILE A 217 28.88 4.11 28.52
CA ILE A 217 27.71 3.99 29.41
C ILE A 217 26.40 4.31 28.71
N GLY A 218 26.39 5.33 27.85
CA GLY A 218 25.19 5.82 27.19
C GLY A 218 24.58 4.80 26.24
N PHE A 219 25.40 4.16 25.39
CA PHE A 219 24.90 3.19 24.41
C PHE A 219 24.23 1.95 25.03
N PRO A 220 24.82 1.28 26.04
CA PRO A 220 24.11 0.21 26.76
C PRO A 220 22.79 0.67 27.40
N ILE A 221 22.74 1.90 27.94
CA ILE A 221 21.53 2.46 28.56
C ILE A 221 20.45 2.74 27.51
N THR A 222 20.77 3.45 26.42
CA THR A 222 19.79 3.77 25.37
C THR A 222 19.27 2.52 24.69
N LEU A 223 20.14 1.53 24.44
CA LEU A 223 19.73 0.24 23.90
C LEU A 223 18.83 -0.53 24.88
N GLY A 224 19.20 -0.60 26.16
CA GLY A 224 18.43 -1.29 27.19
C GLY A 224 17.05 -0.67 27.41
N VAL A 225 16.97 0.66 27.53
CA VAL A 225 15.70 1.38 27.64
C VAL A 225 14.87 1.21 26.37
N GLY A 226 15.49 1.33 25.19
CA GLY A 226 14.80 1.17 23.92
C GLY A 226 14.15 -0.20 23.76
N LEU A 227 14.89 -1.28 24.05
CA LEU A 227 14.37 -2.64 24.01
C LEU A 227 13.28 -2.89 25.06
N LEU A 228 13.43 -2.33 26.27
CA LEU A 228 12.40 -2.41 27.31
C LEU A 228 11.11 -1.74 26.84
N VAL A 229 11.20 -0.54 26.28
CA VAL A 229 10.03 0.18 25.76
C VAL A 229 9.39 -0.59 24.61
N VAL A 230 10.17 -1.15 23.68
CA VAL A 230 9.63 -2.03 22.63
C VAL A 230 8.84 -3.20 23.25
N ALA A 231 9.42 -3.89 24.23
CA ALA A 231 8.78 -5.03 24.89
C ALA A 231 7.47 -4.65 25.58
N VAL A 232 7.43 -3.49 26.25
CA VAL A 232 6.22 -2.97 26.92
C VAL A 232 5.18 -2.50 25.91
N THR A 233 5.60 -1.90 24.79
CA THR A 233 4.68 -1.33 23.80
C THR A 233 4.05 -2.41 22.90
N LEU A 234 4.78 -3.50 22.65
CA LEU A 234 4.39 -4.53 21.68
C LEU A 234 2.96 -5.09 21.86
N PRO A 235 2.47 -5.40 23.08
CA PRO A 235 1.10 -5.88 23.28
C PRO A 235 0.03 -4.83 22.91
N TYR A 236 0.35 -3.54 23.01
CA TYR A 236 -0.55 -2.44 22.69
C TYR A 236 -0.58 -2.09 21.20
N LEU A 237 0.35 -2.61 20.39
CA LEU A 237 0.40 -2.36 18.95
C LEU A 237 -0.65 -3.15 18.15
N GLY A 238 -1.26 -4.18 18.73
CA GLY A 238 -2.19 -5.07 18.02
C GLY A 238 -3.38 -4.33 17.39
N MET A 239 -4.10 -3.54 18.18
CA MET A 239 -5.29 -2.80 17.71
C MET A 239 -4.94 -1.69 16.69
N PRO A 240 -3.94 -0.82 16.91
CA PRO A 240 -3.49 0.14 15.91
C PRO A 240 -3.10 -0.51 14.58
N ILE A 241 -2.31 -1.59 14.61
CA ILE A 241 -1.86 -2.29 13.40
C ILE A 241 -3.06 -2.90 12.65
N GLN A 242 -4.02 -3.49 13.36
CA GLN A 242 -5.24 -4.01 12.73
C GLN A 242 -6.04 -2.92 12.02
N ASN A 243 -6.25 -1.77 12.67
CA ASN A 243 -6.95 -0.64 12.07
C ASN A 243 -6.23 -0.13 10.81
N LEU A 244 -4.90 -0.02 10.86
CA LEU A 244 -4.09 0.37 9.71
C LEU A 244 -4.23 -0.60 8.53
N PHE A 245 -4.32 -1.91 8.81
CA PHE A 245 -4.56 -2.89 7.74
C PHE A 245 -5.96 -2.76 7.15
N LEU A 246 -7.00 -2.52 7.97
CA LEU A 246 -8.34 -2.29 7.48
C LEU A 246 -8.41 -1.03 6.60
N ASP A 247 -7.79 0.06 7.04
CA ASP A 247 -7.71 1.30 6.26
C ASP A 247 -6.96 1.10 4.93
N GLY A 248 -5.86 0.35 4.95
CA GLY A 248 -5.11 0.01 3.74
C GLY A 248 -5.90 -0.85 2.75
N ILE A 249 -6.67 -1.82 3.26
CA ILE A 249 -7.55 -2.68 2.44
C ILE A 249 -8.71 -1.86 1.87
N GLU A 250 -9.33 -1.02 2.69
CA GLU A 250 -10.41 -0.15 2.22
C GLU A 250 -9.89 0.83 1.16
N ARG A 251 -8.67 1.35 1.33
CA ARG A 251 -8.03 2.16 0.30
C ARG A 251 -7.81 1.37 -1.00
N ALA A 252 -7.38 0.11 -0.89
CA ALA A 252 -7.24 -0.77 -2.05
C ALA A 252 -8.58 -1.04 -2.76
N ARG A 253 -9.71 -1.08 -2.03
CA ARG A 253 -11.06 -1.21 -2.59
C ARG A 253 -11.55 0.07 -3.27
N LEU A 254 -11.27 1.24 -2.67
CA LEU A 254 -11.77 2.52 -3.14
C LEU A 254 -10.98 3.11 -4.30
N MET A 255 -9.67 2.85 -4.38
CA MET A 255 -8.83 3.40 -5.46
C MET A 255 -9.38 3.03 -6.86
N PRO A 256 -9.69 1.76 -7.18
CA PRO A 256 -10.29 1.43 -8.47
C PRO A 256 -11.63 2.18 -8.70
N ARG A 257 -12.45 2.39 -7.68
CA ARG A 257 -13.73 3.09 -7.84
C ARG A 257 -13.54 4.55 -8.24
N THR A 258 -12.63 5.27 -7.58
CA THR A 258 -12.38 6.70 -7.87
C THR A 258 -11.74 6.92 -9.25
N TRP A 259 -11.09 5.89 -9.80
CA TRP A 259 -10.50 5.90 -11.13
C TRP A 259 -11.54 5.79 -12.26
N SER A 260 -12.74 5.29 -11.96
CA SER A 260 -13.86 5.18 -12.91
C SER A 260 -14.72 6.45 -13.01
N GLN A 261 -14.82 7.20 -11.91
CA GLN A 261 -15.74 8.34 -11.79
C GLN A 261 -15.10 9.60 -12.38
N ARG A 262 -15.63 10.08 -13.51
CA ARG A 262 -15.36 11.45 -13.96
C ARG A 262 -16.06 12.41 -12.99
N PRO A 263 -15.41 13.52 -12.56
CA PRO A 263 -16.12 14.56 -11.84
C PRO A 263 -17.35 14.96 -12.67
N GLU A 264 -18.53 14.95 -12.07
CA GLU A 264 -19.68 15.60 -12.69
C GLU A 264 -19.25 17.04 -12.97
N VAL A 265 -19.14 17.39 -14.25
CA VAL A 265 -19.05 18.79 -14.64
C VAL A 265 -20.35 19.38 -14.12
N SER A 266 -20.28 20.13 -13.02
CA SER A 266 -21.43 20.87 -12.50
C SER A 266 -21.96 21.65 -13.70
N LYS A 267 -23.14 21.26 -14.21
CA LYS A 267 -23.80 22.06 -15.26
C LYS A 267 -23.80 23.48 -14.70
N PRO A 268 -23.26 24.48 -15.44
CA PRO A 268 -23.37 25.86 -14.98
C PRO A 268 -24.84 26.08 -14.66
N ALA A 269 -25.11 26.51 -13.42
CA ALA A 269 -26.46 26.75 -12.95
C ALA A 269 -27.21 27.45 -14.08
N SER A 270 -28.29 26.83 -14.58
CA SER A 270 -29.11 27.42 -15.64
C SER A 270 -29.35 28.86 -15.26
N MET A 271 -28.84 29.81 -16.06
CA MET A 271 -29.02 31.23 -15.79
C MET A 271 -30.50 31.45 -15.47
N PRO A 272 -30.84 32.15 -14.38
CA PRO A 272 -32.24 32.45 -14.09
C PRO A 272 -32.82 33.10 -15.35
N VAL A 273 -33.86 32.46 -15.92
CA VAL A 273 -34.59 32.97 -17.06
C VAL A 273 -35.03 34.38 -16.69
N ARG A 274 -34.51 35.38 -17.40
CA ARG A 274 -34.84 36.78 -17.17
C ARG A 274 -36.39 36.89 -17.23
N PRO A 275 -37.06 37.42 -16.20
CA PRO A 275 -38.51 37.52 -16.23
C PRO A 275 -38.95 38.34 -17.45
N PRO A 276 -40.14 38.06 -18.03
CA PRO A 276 -40.61 38.74 -19.23
C PRO A 276 -40.61 40.25 -19.00
N GLU A 277 -40.00 41.01 -19.90
CA GLU A 277 -40.07 42.47 -19.88
C GLU A 277 -41.54 42.89 -19.89
N LEU A 278 -41.95 43.62 -18.86
CA LEU A 278 -43.29 44.21 -18.77
C LEU A 278 -43.48 45.13 -19.97
N GLN A 279 -44.39 44.77 -20.86
CA GLN A 279 -44.83 45.62 -21.96
C GLN A 279 -45.33 46.95 -21.40
N PRO A 280 -44.90 48.10 -21.94
CA PRO A 280 -45.43 49.39 -21.51
C PRO A 280 -46.89 49.47 -21.91
N LEU A 281 -47.77 49.67 -20.91
CA LEU A 281 -49.17 50.00 -21.11
C LEU A 281 -49.23 51.33 -21.89
N ALA A 282 -49.73 51.26 -23.12
CA ALA A 282 -50.08 52.44 -23.90
C ALA A 282 -51.22 53.19 -23.18
N GLN A 283 -50.98 54.47 -22.90
CA GLN A 283 -51.99 55.51 -22.75
C GLN A 283 -51.61 56.66 -23.67
#